data_AF-A0A6N2ZB45-F1
#
_entry.id   AF-A0A6N2ZB45-F1
#
_cell.length_a   1.000
_cell.length_b   1.000
_cell.length_c   1.000
_cell.angle_alpha   90.00
_cell.angle_beta   90.00
_cell.angle_gamma   90.00
#
_symmetry.space_group_name_H-M   'P 1'
#
loop_
_entity.id
_entity.type
_entity.pdbx_description
1 polymer ?
#
loop_
_entity_poly.entity_id
_entity_poly.type
_entity_poly.pdbx_seq_one_letter_code
_entity_poly.pdbx_strand_id
1 'polypeptide(L)'
;MMEAIIEKRPKEHLYNVGNTEVISTRQWVKLCYACRNKIPEFIEVFGEVNQRNYFSFYDYEFFLDVERQKKLLSDLTPVAISLKESYTWHENHVFDVKKRPFFDYIEKYLKG
;
A
#
# COMPACT_ATOMS: atom_id res chain seq x y z
N MET A 1 -3.95 -15.04 -10.27
CA MET A 1 -2.70 -15.77 -9.93
C MET A 1 -2.94 -17.26 -9.70
N MET A 2 -3.79 -17.66 -8.74
CA MET A 2 -4.07 -19.08 -8.47
C MET A 2 -4.54 -19.85 -9.70
N GLU A 3 -5.48 -19.28 -10.46
CA GLU A 3 -5.97 -19.84 -11.72
C GLU A 3 -4.82 -20.08 -12.72
N ALA A 4 -3.95 -19.09 -12.91
CA ALA A 4 -2.79 -19.22 -13.80
C ALA A 4 -1.81 -20.34 -13.36
N ILE A 5 -1.62 -20.55 -12.04
CA ILE A 5 -0.80 -21.65 -11.52
C ILE A 5 -1.45 -23.00 -11.84
N ILE A 6 -2.75 -23.13 -11.59
CA ILE A 6 -3.51 -24.38 -11.80
C ILE A 6 -3.53 -24.76 -13.30
N GLU A 7 -3.74 -23.77 -14.16
CA GLU A 7 -3.81 -23.95 -15.61
C GLU A 7 -2.43 -24.25 -16.21
N LYS A 8 -1.44 -23.42 -15.92
CA LYS A 8 -0.12 -23.50 -16.58
C LYS A 8 0.81 -24.53 -15.96
N ARG A 9 0.53 -24.98 -14.73
CA ARG A 9 1.29 -25.99 -13.97
C ARG A 9 2.81 -25.78 -14.09
N PRO A 10 3.32 -24.59 -13.71
CA PRO A 10 4.74 -24.28 -13.85
C PRO A 10 5.60 -25.21 -12.99
N LYS A 11 6.87 -25.38 -13.40
CA LYS A 11 7.85 -26.18 -12.63
C LYS A 11 8.32 -25.45 -11.38
N GLU A 12 8.28 -24.12 -11.40
CA GLU A 12 8.63 -23.29 -10.27
C GLU A 12 7.52 -23.34 -9.20
N HIS A 13 7.92 -23.43 -7.94
CA HIS A 13 7.00 -23.51 -6.79
C HIS A 13 7.11 -22.32 -5.83
N LEU A 14 8.02 -21.37 -6.11
CA LEU A 14 8.21 -20.15 -5.32
C LEU A 14 8.16 -18.92 -6.23
N TYR A 15 7.25 -18.01 -5.88
CA TYR A 15 7.02 -16.76 -6.56
C TYR A 15 7.03 -15.62 -5.55
N ASN A 16 7.90 -14.64 -5.77
CA ASN A 16 7.68 -13.32 -5.22
C ASN A 16 6.48 -12.70 -5.94
N VAL A 17 5.60 -12.06 -5.17
CA VAL A 17 4.40 -11.43 -5.70
C VAL A 17 4.35 -9.96 -5.32
N GLY A 18 4.00 -9.11 -6.28
CA GLY A 18 3.90 -7.68 -6.09
C GLY A 18 3.52 -6.96 -7.37
N ASN A 19 3.59 -5.63 -7.31
CA ASN A 19 3.50 -4.80 -8.49
C ASN A 19 4.87 -4.77 -9.19
N THR A 20 4.86 -4.72 -10.51
CA THR A 20 6.08 -4.54 -11.32
C THR A 20 6.69 -3.16 -11.17
N GLU A 21 5.84 -2.16 -10.90
CA GLU A 21 6.25 -0.79 -10.67
C GLU A 21 6.47 -0.54 -9.18
N VAL A 22 7.59 0.10 -8.87
CA VAL A 22 7.89 0.57 -7.53
C VAL A 22 7.15 1.88 -7.30
N ILE A 23 6.55 2.02 -6.11
CA ILE A 23 5.92 3.26 -5.67
C ILE A 23 6.56 3.74 -4.37
N SER A 24 6.84 5.03 -4.29
CA SER A 24 7.19 5.68 -3.02
C SER A 24 5.97 5.80 -2.12
N THR A 25 6.20 5.96 -0.81
CA THR A 25 5.13 6.27 0.16
C THR A 25 4.33 7.50 -0.26
N ARG A 26 4.98 8.55 -0.78
CA ARG A 26 4.31 9.77 -1.24
C ARG A 26 3.37 9.50 -2.42
N GLN A 27 3.80 8.71 -3.40
CA GLN A 27 2.93 8.29 -4.51
C GLN A 27 1.76 7.44 -4.03
N TRP A 28 2.01 6.49 -3.12
CA TRP A 28 0.95 5.68 -2.52
C TRP A 28 -0.10 6.54 -1.81
N VAL A 29 0.31 7.50 -0.97
CA VAL A 29 -0.62 8.43 -0.29
C VAL A 29 -1.43 9.25 -1.29
N LYS A 30 -0.81 9.75 -2.37
CA LYS A 30 -1.52 10.46 -3.44
C LYS A 30 -2.60 9.58 -4.08
N LEU A 31 -2.30 8.32 -4.36
CA LEU A 31 -3.29 7.37 -4.90
C LEU A 31 -4.45 7.14 -3.91
N CYS A 32 -4.16 6.97 -2.62
CA CYS A 32 -5.19 6.83 -1.59
C CYS A 32 -6.13 8.06 -1.53
N TYR A 33 -5.58 9.28 -1.61
CA TYR A 33 -6.40 10.50 -1.62
C TYR A 33 -7.20 10.64 -2.92
N ALA A 34 -6.62 10.23 -4.06
CA ALA A 34 -7.30 10.20 -5.35
C ALA A 34 -8.51 9.25 -5.35
N CYS A 35 -8.54 8.20 -4.52
CA CYS A 35 -9.73 7.37 -4.33
C CYS A 35 -10.98 8.18 -3.88
N ARG A 36 -10.79 9.38 -3.32
CA ARG A 36 -11.86 10.33 -2.96
C ARG A 36 -11.84 11.63 -3.77
N ASN A 37 -11.09 11.68 -4.87
CA ASN A 37 -10.84 12.92 -5.63
C ASN A 37 -10.27 14.05 -4.77
N LYS A 38 -9.40 13.72 -3.81
CA LYS A 38 -8.73 14.70 -2.95
C LYS A 38 -7.25 14.83 -3.32
N ILE A 39 -6.66 15.97 -2.99
CA ILE A 39 -5.23 16.24 -3.12
C ILE A 39 -4.65 16.29 -1.70
N PRO A 40 -3.62 15.49 -1.36
CA PRO A 40 -3.00 15.54 -0.05
C PRO A 40 -2.03 16.71 0.08
N GLU A 41 -1.95 17.26 1.29
CA GLU A 41 -0.84 18.09 1.75
C GLU A 41 0.17 17.21 2.49
N PHE A 42 1.46 17.55 2.37
CA PHE A 42 2.55 16.82 3.03
C PHE A 42 3.29 17.77 3.96
N ILE A 43 3.47 17.33 5.20
CA ILE A 43 4.30 18.00 6.20
C ILE A 43 5.45 17.06 6.52
N GLU A 44 6.67 17.54 6.39
CA GLU A 44 7.87 16.78 6.73
C GLU A 44 8.08 16.76 8.25
N VAL A 45 8.53 15.62 8.77
CA VAL A 45 8.85 15.44 10.19
C VAL A 45 10.35 15.23 10.30
N PHE A 46 11.06 16.16 10.96
CA PHE A 46 12.52 16.16 11.04
C PHE A 46 13.08 15.77 12.42
N GLY A 47 12.22 15.45 13.40
CA GLY A 47 12.65 15.08 14.75
C GLY A 47 12.95 13.59 14.92
N GLU A 48 13.66 13.22 15.99
CA GLU A 48 13.85 11.83 16.44
C GLU A 48 12.57 11.23 17.06
N VAL A 49 11.47 11.34 16.33
CA VAL A 49 10.18 10.79 16.72
C VAL A 49 10.03 9.43 16.05
N ASN A 50 9.67 8.40 16.83
CA ASN A 50 9.42 7.10 16.25
C ASN A 50 8.25 7.18 15.25
N GLN A 51 8.56 6.99 13.96
CA GLN A 51 7.62 7.06 12.85
C GLN A 51 6.37 6.20 13.07
N ARG A 52 6.51 5.05 13.75
CA ARG A 52 5.40 4.13 14.04
C ARG A 52 4.32 4.71 14.94
N ASN A 53 4.60 5.84 15.60
CA ASN A 53 3.63 6.54 16.43
C ASN A 53 2.65 7.38 15.62
N TYR A 54 3.01 7.81 14.40
CA TYR A 54 2.17 8.64 13.54
C TYR A 54 1.97 8.08 12.14
N PHE A 55 2.66 7.00 11.78
CA PHE A 55 2.58 6.40 10.45
C PHE A 55 2.73 4.87 10.45
N SER A 56 2.03 4.23 9.52
CA SER A 56 1.88 2.76 9.47
C SER A 56 3.06 1.98 8.91
N PHE A 57 4.08 2.64 8.38
CA PHE A 57 5.25 1.98 7.81
C PHE A 57 6.52 2.34 8.57
N TYR A 58 7.52 1.47 8.49
CA TYR A 58 8.87 1.75 8.97
C TYR A 58 9.67 2.45 7.87
N ASP A 59 10.79 3.05 8.26
CA ASP A 59 11.73 3.70 7.35
C ASP A 59 12.67 2.65 6.72
N TYR A 60 12.11 1.80 5.87
CA TYR A 60 12.87 0.94 4.98
C TYR A 60 12.13 0.77 3.66
N GLU A 61 12.90 0.53 2.62
CA GLU A 61 12.38 0.22 1.29
C GLU A 61 12.31 -1.30 1.09
N PHE A 62 11.34 -1.75 0.31
CA PHE A 62 11.15 -3.17 0.02
C PHE A 62 10.98 -3.39 -1.47
N PHE A 63 11.89 -4.17 -2.06
CA PHE A 63 11.90 -4.50 -3.48
C PHE A 63 11.90 -6.01 -3.65
N LEU A 64 11.01 -6.49 -4.51
CA LEU A 64 10.95 -7.90 -4.88
C LEU A 64 11.23 -8.05 -6.37
N ASP A 65 12.06 -9.02 -6.73
CA ASP A 65 12.15 -9.51 -8.10
C ASP A 65 10.88 -10.31 -8.42
N VAL A 66 10.00 -9.72 -9.24
CA VAL A 66 8.72 -10.28 -9.66
C VAL A 66 8.74 -10.85 -11.08
N GLU A 67 9.91 -11.05 -11.69
CA GLU A 67 10.01 -11.51 -13.08
C GLU A 67 9.32 -12.87 -13.30
N ARG A 68 9.35 -13.76 -12.30
CA ARG A 68 8.64 -15.04 -12.35
C ARG A 68 7.12 -14.87 -12.33
N GLN A 69 6.60 -13.97 -11.49
CA GLN A 69 5.17 -13.64 -11.49
C GLN A 69 4.77 -13.07 -12.86
N LYS A 70 5.53 -12.12 -13.39
CA LYS A 70 5.24 -11.47 -14.68
C LYS A 70 5.17 -12.44 -15.85
N LYS A 71 6.07 -13.43 -15.89
CA LYS A 71 6.04 -14.52 -16.90
C LYS A 71 4.81 -15.40 -16.76
N LEU A 72 4.37 -15.66 -15.53
CA LEU A 72 3.22 -16.50 -15.25
C LEU A 72 1.89 -15.76 -15.49
N LEU A 73 1.79 -14.51 -15.07
CA LEU A 73 0.64 -13.63 -15.20
C LEU A 73 1.13 -12.21 -15.46
N SER A 74 1.04 -11.78 -16.72
CA SER A 74 1.54 -10.49 -17.18
C SER A 74 0.54 -9.36 -16.97
N ASP A 75 -0.75 -9.67 -16.95
CA ASP A 75 -1.82 -8.70 -16.74
C ASP A 75 -2.19 -8.65 -15.26
N LEU A 76 -1.89 -7.50 -14.63
CA LEU A 76 -2.13 -7.24 -13.21
C LEU A 76 -3.07 -6.04 -13.08
N THR A 77 -3.99 -6.13 -12.13
CA THR A 77 -4.84 -4.98 -11.77
C THR A 77 -3.97 -3.78 -11.39
N PRO A 78 -4.16 -2.61 -12.03
CA PRO A 78 -3.40 -1.42 -11.68
C PRO A 78 -3.59 -1.02 -10.21
N VAL A 79 -2.52 -0.50 -9.57
CA VAL A 79 -2.55 -0.10 -8.16
C VAL A 79 -3.65 0.92 -7.85
N ALA A 80 -3.88 1.86 -8.76
CA ALA A 80 -4.94 2.87 -8.59
C ALA A 80 -6.34 2.24 -8.51
N ILE A 81 -6.61 1.20 -9.32
CA ILE A 81 -7.89 0.49 -9.35
C ILE A 81 -8.07 -0.33 -8.07
N SER A 82 -7.07 -1.14 -7.73
CA SER A 82 -7.12 -1.98 -6.51
C SER A 82 -7.23 -1.15 -5.23
N LEU A 83 -6.56 0.00 -5.14
CA LEU A 83 -6.72 0.93 -4.01
C LEU A 83 -8.13 1.53 -3.95
N LYS A 84 -8.73 1.86 -5.10
CA LYS A 84 -10.11 2.39 -5.16
C LYS A 84 -11.11 1.33 -4.70
N GLU A 85 -10.97 0.09 -5.13
CA GLU A 85 -11.80 -1.04 -4.69
C GLU A 85 -11.65 -1.29 -3.18
N SER A 86 -10.41 -1.34 -2.69
CA SER A 86 -10.12 -1.49 -1.26
C SER A 86 -10.72 -0.36 -0.42
N TYR A 87 -10.60 0.89 -0.89
CA TYR A 87 -11.22 2.04 -0.23
C TYR A 87 -12.74 1.93 -0.21
N THR A 88 -13.36 1.51 -1.32
CA THR A 88 -14.81 1.35 -1.44
C THR A 88 -15.32 0.27 -0.50
N TRP A 89 -14.59 -0.84 -0.36
CA TRP A 89 -14.88 -1.84 0.65
C TRP A 89 -14.78 -1.25 2.06
N HIS A 90 -13.67 -0.55 2.37
CA HIS A 90 -13.44 0.05 3.69
C HIS A 90 -14.54 1.05 4.10
N GLU A 91 -15.08 1.87 3.18
CA GLU A 91 -16.19 2.78 3.47
C GLU A 91 -17.43 2.06 4.02
N ASN A 92 -17.69 0.85 3.56
CA ASN A 92 -18.83 0.04 3.99
C ASN A 92 -18.53 -0.84 5.22
N HIS A 93 -17.26 -0.91 5.66
CA HIS A 93 -16.79 -1.80 6.72
C HIS A 93 -15.92 -1.06 7.76
N VAL A 94 -16.15 0.24 7.91
CA VAL A 94 -15.36 1.13 8.79
C VAL A 94 -15.29 0.67 10.25
N PHE A 95 -16.29 -0.07 10.72
CA PHE A 95 -16.34 -0.59 12.09
C PHE A 95 -15.60 -1.93 12.25
N ASP A 96 -15.30 -2.63 11.16
CA ASP A 96 -14.56 -3.90 11.19
C ASP A 96 -13.05 -3.68 11.28
N VAL A 97 -12.61 -2.44 11.07
CA VAL A 97 -11.21 -2.06 10.99
C VAL A 97 -10.77 -1.39 12.29
N LYS A 98 -9.83 -2.02 13.00
CA LYS A 98 -9.20 -1.44 14.19
C LYS A 98 -8.33 -0.23 13.80
N LYS A 99 -8.77 0.96 14.18
CA LYS A 99 -8.03 2.21 13.97
C LYS A 99 -6.89 2.34 14.97
N ARG A 100 -5.71 2.74 14.49
CA ARG A 100 -4.59 3.14 15.35
C ARG A 100 -4.73 4.62 15.72
N PRO A 101 -4.38 5.04 16.95
CA PRO A 101 -4.53 6.42 17.43
C PRO A 101 -3.43 7.35 16.87
N PHE A 102 -3.17 7.29 15.56
CA PHE A 102 -2.13 8.10 14.94
C PHE A 102 -2.43 9.60 15.01
N PHE A 103 -3.71 9.96 14.81
CA PHE A 103 -4.13 11.36 14.90
C PHE A 103 -3.89 11.93 16.29
N ASP A 104 -4.27 11.22 17.35
CA ASP A 104 -4.03 11.65 18.74
C ASP A 104 -2.55 11.93 19.01
N TYR A 105 -1.66 11.08 18.48
CA TYR A 105 -0.22 11.30 18.60
C TYR A 105 0.26 12.53 17.81
N ILE A 106 -0.19 12.67 16.55
CA ILE A 106 0.15 13.82 15.70
C ILE A 106 -0.29 15.11 16.39
N GLU A 107 -1.51 15.18 16.91
CA GLU A 107 -2.05 16.36 17.55
C GLU A 107 -1.31 16.74 18.83
N LYS A 108 -0.88 15.75 19.61
CA LYS A 108 -0.22 15.98 20.89
C LYS A 108 1.26 16.35 20.75
N TYR A 109 1.96 15.82 19.75
CA TYR A 109 3.43 15.90 19.71
C TYR A 109 4.02 16.48 18.42
N LEU A 110 3.25 16.52 17.32
CA LEU A 110 3.75 16.93 16.01
C LEU A 110 3.07 18.18 15.43
N LYS A 111 1.87 18.54 15.90
CA LYS A 111 1.28 19.85 15.63
C LYS A 111 1.98 20.90 16.50
N GLY A 112 2.66 21.85 15.87
CA GLY A 112 3.08 23.12 16.48
C GLY A 112 1.93 24.12 16.47
#